data_AF-A0A1F7WCV8-F1
#
_entry.id   AF-A0A1F7WCV8-F1
#
_cell.length_a   1.000
_cell.length_b   1.000
_cell.length_c   1.000
_cell.angle_alpha   90.00
_cell.angle_beta   90.00
_cell.angle_gamma   90.00
#
_symmetry.space_group_name_H-M   'P 1'
#
loop_
_entity.id
_entity.type
_entity.pdbx_description
1 polymer ?
#
loop_
_entity_poly.entity_id
_entity_poly.type
_entity_poly.pdbx_seq_one_letter_code
_entity_poly.pdbx_strand_id
1 'polypeptide(L)'
;MGEIKTKYEEVLQGDIFEQYGLNKEQIKNVGQFYQKRQELKALVDLYRISALDVKRIATNRISDRVDKKGETLTKVIEGLKTYFKDNPTFVQDIENIHAVISQREDLGAKRRLAMIVTDSPQMLFQAGKYPVGCGSCQNYEGSPEWNKALAGYVADAHIKVVYIVDLNKLPDSLRSEIESKGFEEVKETIPHQDLLEASIARAITKIAKVSESSEPTLFIEPTYSSINKGDLTMDKYFNIFLELMASEPMGIRLTRGGGSEMVRVPKSRNPSGQYEDCAAGNAGHEGMGIQTSSYTMSARFIDKFTPVTDADRKLVERISGE
;
A
#
# COMPACT_ATOMS: atom_id res chain seq x y z
N MET A 1 2.16 31.20 24.48
CA MET A 1 0.97 30.60 25.12
C MET A 1 -0.34 31.10 24.52
N GLY A 2 -0.48 32.37 24.13
CA GLY A 2 -1.72 32.92 23.54
C GLY A 2 -2.21 32.14 22.31
N GLU A 3 -1.36 31.94 21.31
CA GLU A 3 -1.73 31.23 20.06
C GLU A 3 -2.18 29.77 20.26
N ILE A 4 -1.65 29.09 21.29
CA ILE A 4 -2.03 27.70 21.62
C ILE A 4 -3.41 27.66 22.27
N LYS A 5 -3.72 28.66 23.11
CA LYS A 5 -5.02 28.79 23.75
C LYS A 5 -6.11 29.12 22.73
N THR A 6 -5.80 29.99 21.76
CA THR A 6 -6.68 30.30 20.63
C THR A 6 -6.96 29.06 19.79
N LYS A 7 -5.93 28.31 19.37
CA LYS A 7 -6.10 27.04 18.62
C LYS A 7 -6.86 25.96 19.39
N TYR A 8 -6.68 25.92 20.71
CA TYR A 8 -7.44 25.03 21.59
C TYR A 8 -8.94 25.38 21.59
N GLU A 9 -9.26 26.67 21.72
CA GLU A 9 -10.63 27.18 21.69
C GLU A 9 -11.28 26.97 20.32
N GLU A 10 -10.55 27.24 19.22
CA GLU A 10 -10.98 26.97 17.84
C GLU A 10 -11.31 25.48 17.62
N VAL A 11 -10.44 24.57 18.06
CA VAL A 11 -10.69 23.13 17.93
C VAL A 11 -11.91 22.70 18.75
N LEU A 12 -12.03 23.17 20.00
CA LEU A 12 -13.19 22.85 20.85
C LEU A 12 -14.52 23.35 20.27
N GLN A 13 -14.50 24.43 19.52
CA GLN A 13 -15.69 25.01 18.88
C GLN A 13 -15.94 24.46 17.47
N GLY A 14 -14.95 23.76 16.89
CA GLY A 14 -15.06 23.13 15.58
C GLY A 14 -15.88 21.84 15.58
N ASP A 15 -16.29 21.45 14.39
CA ASP A 15 -17.02 20.22 14.06
C ASP A 15 -16.10 18.99 13.95
N ILE A 16 -14.79 19.16 14.09
CA ILE A 16 -13.78 18.11 13.95
C ILE A 16 -14.03 16.89 14.86
N PHE A 17 -14.64 17.06 16.03
CA PHE A 17 -14.96 15.94 16.91
C PHE A 17 -16.08 15.07 16.36
N GLU A 18 -17.13 15.69 15.82
CA GLU A 18 -18.22 14.97 15.16
C GLU A 18 -17.77 14.37 13.83
N GLN A 19 -17.04 15.15 13.03
CA GLN A 19 -16.56 14.73 11.71
C GLN A 19 -15.68 13.47 11.76
N TYR A 20 -14.84 13.33 12.79
CA TYR A 20 -13.88 12.22 12.91
C TYR A 20 -14.18 11.25 14.07
N GLY A 21 -15.37 11.36 14.69
CA GLY A 21 -15.79 10.46 15.78
C GLY A 21 -14.90 10.52 17.02
N LEU A 22 -14.35 11.69 17.33
CA LEU A 22 -13.43 11.89 18.45
C LEU A 22 -14.20 12.28 19.72
N ASN A 23 -13.84 11.69 20.86
CA ASN A 23 -14.47 12.02 22.13
C ASN A 23 -13.89 13.33 22.72
N LYS A 24 -14.64 14.42 22.59
CA LYS A 24 -14.30 15.76 23.12
C LYS A 24 -14.04 15.77 24.62
N GLU A 25 -14.72 14.91 25.39
CA GLU A 25 -14.61 14.84 26.86
C GLU A 25 -13.25 14.30 27.33
N GLN A 26 -12.49 13.65 26.43
CA GLN A 26 -11.14 13.19 26.73
C GLN A 26 -10.11 14.32 26.78
N ILE A 27 -10.44 15.51 26.28
CA ILE A 27 -9.56 16.69 26.31
C ILE A 27 -9.94 17.57 27.50
N LYS A 28 -9.27 17.35 28.64
CA LYS A 28 -9.63 18.00 29.91
C LYS A 28 -9.03 19.40 30.07
N ASN A 29 -7.92 19.69 29.39
CA ASN A 29 -7.25 20.99 29.47
C ASN A 29 -6.30 21.24 28.28
N VAL A 30 -5.84 22.49 28.17
CA VAL A 30 -4.88 22.96 27.16
C VAL A 30 -3.57 22.14 27.15
N GLY A 31 -3.13 21.65 28.31
CA GLY A 31 -1.93 20.80 28.43
C GLY A 31 -2.12 19.44 27.77
N GLN A 32 -3.27 18.80 27.98
CA GLN A 32 -3.65 17.56 27.30
C GLN A 32 -3.84 17.77 25.80
N PHE A 33 -4.45 18.88 25.38
CA PHE A 33 -4.55 19.22 23.96
C PHE A 33 -3.17 19.37 23.31
N TYR A 34 -2.25 20.05 23.98
CA TYR A 34 -0.88 20.18 23.50
C TYR A 34 -0.19 18.82 23.43
N GLN A 35 -0.35 17.97 24.45
CA GLN A 35 0.18 16.61 24.45
C GLN A 35 -0.38 15.80 23.27
N LYS A 36 -1.71 15.79 23.07
CA LYS A 36 -2.35 15.06 21.96
C LYS A 36 -2.00 15.62 20.60
N ARG A 37 -1.83 16.93 20.48
CA ARG A 37 -1.30 17.57 19.27
C ARG A 37 0.15 17.21 19.00
N GLN A 38 0.98 17.08 20.04
CA GLN A 38 2.36 16.60 19.91
C GLN A 38 2.42 15.10 19.59
N GLU A 39 1.52 14.29 20.14
CA GLU A 39 1.36 12.87 19.80
C GLU A 39 0.86 12.69 18.36
N LEU A 40 -0.12 13.49 17.91
CA LEU A 40 -0.59 13.52 16.52
C LEU A 40 0.48 14.04 15.58
N LYS A 41 1.21 15.10 15.97
CA LYS A 41 2.36 15.60 15.22
C LYS A 41 3.46 14.55 15.17
N ALA A 42 3.71 13.81 16.25
CA ALA A 42 4.66 12.71 16.26
C ALA A 42 4.18 11.55 15.39
N LEU A 43 2.87 11.28 15.31
CA LEU A 43 2.27 10.32 14.37
C LEU A 43 2.41 10.76 12.92
N VAL A 44 2.13 12.03 12.62
CA VAL A 44 2.30 12.62 11.28
C VAL A 44 3.78 12.71 10.92
N ASP A 45 4.64 13.04 11.87
CA ASP A 45 6.08 13.02 11.71
C ASP A 45 6.56 11.56 11.55
N LEU A 46 5.97 10.58 12.24
CA LEU A 46 6.25 9.14 12.07
C LEU A 46 5.77 8.62 10.70
N TYR A 47 4.64 9.13 10.22
CA TYR A 47 4.12 8.90 8.88
C TYR A 47 5.01 9.54 7.81
N ARG A 48 5.56 10.73 8.10
CA ARG A 48 6.60 11.41 7.30
C ARG A 48 8.00 10.78 7.45
N ILE A 49 8.24 10.03 8.55
CA ILE A 49 9.43 9.20 8.84
C ILE A 49 9.42 7.90 8.01
N SER A 50 8.42 7.68 7.14
CA SER A 50 8.58 6.82 5.95
C SER A 50 9.76 7.23 5.05
N ALA A 51 10.42 8.37 5.34
CA ALA A 51 11.71 8.75 4.79
C ALA A 51 12.90 8.83 5.78
N LEU A 52 12.86 8.30 7.02
CA LEU A 52 13.85 8.70 8.05
C LEU A 52 14.75 7.63 8.68
N ASP A 53 16.05 7.90 8.51
CA ASP A 53 17.17 7.81 9.46
C ASP A 53 17.18 6.61 10.42
N VAL A 54 17.82 5.56 9.91
CA VAL A 54 18.23 4.29 10.54
C VAL A 54 18.65 4.43 12.01
N LYS A 55 19.23 5.56 12.41
CA LYS A 55 19.75 5.80 13.76
C LYS A 55 18.65 5.96 14.83
N ARG A 56 17.47 6.47 14.47
CA ARG A 56 16.35 6.67 15.41
C ARG A 56 15.53 5.39 15.63
N ILE A 57 15.35 4.58 14.59
CA ILE A 57 14.70 3.26 14.68
C ILE A 57 15.55 2.32 15.56
N ALA A 58 16.87 2.30 15.34
CA ALA A 58 17.79 1.48 16.13
C ALA A 58 17.84 1.84 17.63
N THR A 59 17.43 3.06 18.01
CA THR A 59 17.51 3.52 19.40
C THR A 59 16.20 3.47 20.18
N ASN A 60 15.06 3.14 19.55
CA ASN A 60 13.73 3.08 20.17
C ASN A 60 13.39 4.32 21.02
N ARG A 61 13.71 5.53 20.52
CA ARG A 61 13.54 6.80 21.27
C ARG A 61 13.00 7.91 20.38
N ILE A 62 12.16 8.78 20.97
CA ILE A 62 11.51 9.93 20.31
C ILE A 62 12.21 11.28 20.63
N SER A 63 13.24 11.28 21.48
CA SER A 63 13.92 12.50 21.96
C SER A 63 15.25 12.77 21.25
N ASP A 64 15.43 13.99 20.73
CA ASP A 64 16.72 14.53 20.24
C ASP A 64 17.73 14.82 21.34
N ARG A 65 17.29 14.85 22.60
CA ARG A 65 18.16 15.10 23.75
C ARG A 65 18.66 13.79 24.32
N VAL A 66 19.98 13.63 24.32
CA VAL A 66 20.74 12.48 24.86
C VAL A 66 20.49 12.29 26.36
N ASP A 67 20.06 13.36 27.05
CA ASP A 67 20.12 13.49 28.51
C ASP A 67 18.80 13.17 29.24
N LYS A 68 17.70 12.94 28.51
CA LYS A 68 16.43 12.48 29.10
C LYS A 68 16.14 11.06 28.62
N LYS A 69 15.73 10.18 29.55
CA LYS A 69 15.10 8.89 29.21
C LYS A 69 13.78 9.19 28.48
N GLY A 70 13.87 9.44 27.17
CA GLY A 70 12.71 9.62 26.30
C GLY A 70 11.81 8.40 26.35
N GLU A 71 10.52 8.60 26.13
CA GLU A 71 9.55 7.52 26.03
C GLU A 71 9.89 6.61 24.85
N THR A 72 9.69 5.31 25.01
CA THR A 72 9.97 4.35 23.94
C THR A 72 8.90 4.44 22.86
N LEU A 73 9.29 4.17 21.62
CA LEU A 73 8.38 4.18 20.46
C LEU A 73 7.18 3.27 20.71
N THR A 74 7.41 2.11 21.32
CA THR A 74 6.37 1.15 21.75
C THR A 74 5.37 1.74 22.75
N LYS A 75 5.83 2.52 23.73
CA LYS A 75 4.94 3.13 24.74
C LYS A 75 4.04 4.21 24.13
N VAL A 76 4.57 4.97 23.18
CA VAL A 76 3.77 5.96 22.45
C VAL A 76 2.74 5.28 21.56
N ILE A 77 3.10 4.20 20.87
CA ILE A 77 2.15 3.40 20.08
C ILE A 77 1.01 2.86 20.96
N GLU A 78 1.33 2.28 22.12
CA GLU A 78 0.33 1.80 23.09
C GLU A 78 -0.59 2.92 23.59
N GLY A 79 -0.03 4.09 23.91
CA GLY A 79 -0.80 5.27 24.33
C GLY A 79 -1.74 5.79 23.25
N LEU A 80 -1.31 5.73 21.99
CA LEU A 80 -2.11 6.11 20.83
C LEU A 80 -3.26 5.13 20.57
N LYS A 81 -2.99 3.82 20.61
CA LYS A 81 -4.04 2.79 20.49
C LYS A 81 -5.12 2.99 21.56
N THR A 82 -4.70 3.26 22.79
CA THR A 82 -5.62 3.48 23.91
C THR A 82 -6.49 4.73 23.71
N TYR A 83 -5.91 5.80 23.18
CA TYR A 83 -6.63 7.05 22.93
C TYR A 83 -7.61 6.95 21.77
N PHE A 84 -7.21 6.29 20.69
CA PHE A 84 -8.03 6.14 19.49
C PHE A 84 -8.86 4.85 19.46
N LYS A 85 -9.01 4.14 20.58
CA LYS A 85 -9.70 2.84 20.67
C LYS A 85 -11.09 2.80 20.03
N ASP A 86 -11.78 3.94 19.98
CA ASP A 86 -13.14 4.08 19.46
C ASP A 86 -13.17 4.45 17.94
N ASN A 87 -11.99 4.59 17.30
CA ASN A 87 -11.83 4.81 15.86
C ASN A 87 -11.07 3.62 15.23
N PRO A 88 -11.79 2.60 14.73
CA PRO A 88 -11.19 1.36 14.23
C PRO A 88 -10.19 1.58 13.10
N THR A 89 -10.46 2.52 12.19
CA THR A 89 -9.56 2.86 11.09
C THR A 89 -8.23 3.40 11.60
N PHE A 90 -8.27 4.29 12.60
CA PHE A 90 -7.06 4.90 13.14
C PHE A 90 -6.25 3.94 14.00
N VAL A 91 -6.92 3.05 14.74
CA VAL A 91 -6.26 1.94 15.46
C VAL A 91 -5.54 1.02 14.48
N GLN A 92 -6.19 0.67 13.36
CA GLN A 92 -5.58 -0.13 12.30
C GLN A 92 -4.33 0.55 11.72
N ASP A 93 -4.37 1.87 11.50
CA ASP A 93 -3.21 2.63 11.01
C ASP A 93 -2.04 2.63 12.00
N ILE A 94 -2.33 2.76 13.31
CA ILE A 94 -1.33 2.66 14.37
C ILE A 94 -0.72 1.25 14.43
N GLU A 95 -1.54 0.21 14.22
CA GLU A 95 -1.08 -1.19 14.16
C GLU A 95 -0.18 -1.46 12.97
N ASN A 96 -0.49 -0.89 11.82
CA ASN A 96 0.34 -0.96 10.63
C ASN A 96 1.73 -0.37 10.91
N ILE A 97 1.77 0.84 11.47
CA ILE A 97 3.02 1.51 11.86
C ILE A 97 3.82 0.64 12.85
N HIS A 98 3.15 0.07 13.84
CA HIS A 98 3.80 -0.80 14.82
C HIS A 98 4.39 -2.07 14.19
N ALA A 99 3.68 -2.69 13.25
CA ALA A 99 4.17 -3.87 12.54
C ALA A 99 5.44 -3.55 11.74
N VAL A 100 5.47 -2.43 11.02
CA VAL A 100 6.64 -1.98 10.25
C VAL A 100 7.85 -1.71 11.14
N ILE A 101 7.64 -1.03 12.27
CA ILE A 101 8.69 -0.75 13.24
C ILE A 101 9.22 -2.04 13.91
N SER A 102 8.33 -2.99 14.15
CA SER A 102 8.66 -4.26 14.82
C SER A 102 9.35 -5.24 13.89
N GLN A 103 9.13 -5.11 12.59
CA GLN A 103 9.93 -5.80 11.59
C GLN A 103 11.35 -5.20 11.63
N ARG A 104 12.27 -5.92 12.28
CA ARG A 104 13.71 -5.71 12.12
C ARG A 104 14.09 -6.12 10.69
N GLU A 105 13.69 -5.33 9.70
CA GLU A 105 14.26 -5.49 8.37
C GLU A 105 15.73 -5.10 8.45
N ASP A 106 16.61 -5.97 7.94
CA ASP A 106 18.03 -5.70 7.87
C ASP A 106 18.28 -4.66 6.77
N LEU A 107 18.03 -3.39 7.10
CA LEU A 107 18.01 -2.25 6.18
C LEU A 107 19.39 -1.97 5.54
N GLY A 108 20.46 -2.64 6.00
CA GLY A 108 21.81 -2.51 5.47
C GLY A 108 22.17 -3.49 4.34
N ALA A 109 21.38 -4.55 4.13
CA ALA A 109 21.66 -5.55 3.10
C ALA A 109 21.17 -5.08 1.71
N LYS A 110 21.96 -5.34 0.66
CA LYS A 110 21.47 -5.17 -0.73
C LYS A 110 20.26 -6.08 -0.96
N ARG A 111 19.07 -5.49 -1.11
CA ARG A 111 17.84 -6.22 -1.42
C ARG A 111 17.92 -6.84 -2.82
N ARG A 112 17.50 -8.09 -2.94
CA ARG A 112 17.33 -8.78 -4.23
C ARG A 112 15.84 -8.86 -4.51
N LEU A 113 15.34 -7.98 -5.36
CA LEU A 113 13.91 -7.87 -5.64
C LEU A 113 13.56 -8.58 -6.94
N ALA A 114 12.43 -9.27 -6.95
CA ALA A 114 11.83 -9.84 -8.14
C ALA A 114 10.35 -9.46 -8.23
N MET A 115 9.78 -9.47 -9.43
CA MET A 115 8.38 -9.16 -9.65
C MET A 115 7.66 -10.35 -10.31
N ILE A 116 6.40 -10.55 -9.94
CA ILE A 116 5.57 -11.64 -10.45
C ILE A 116 4.19 -11.07 -10.80
N VAL A 117 3.68 -11.38 -11.99
CA VAL A 117 2.25 -11.24 -12.33
C VAL A 117 1.61 -12.61 -12.16
N THR A 118 0.49 -12.70 -11.43
CA THR A 118 -0.18 -13.98 -11.19
C THR A 118 -1.70 -13.86 -11.19
N ASP A 119 -2.36 -14.95 -11.59
CA ASP A 119 -3.79 -15.19 -11.43
C ASP A 119 -4.09 -16.39 -10.52
N SER A 120 -3.08 -16.86 -9.77
CA SER A 120 -3.22 -17.92 -8.79
C SER A 120 -4.31 -17.55 -7.78
N PRO A 121 -5.40 -18.34 -7.66
CA PRO A 121 -6.49 -18.06 -6.72
C PRO A 121 -5.99 -17.94 -5.28
N GLN A 122 -4.99 -18.75 -4.92
CA GLN A 122 -4.37 -18.68 -3.59
C GLN A 122 -3.70 -17.33 -3.37
N MET A 123 -2.90 -16.85 -4.33
CA MET A 123 -2.24 -15.55 -4.18
C MET A 123 -3.24 -14.38 -4.26
N LEU A 124 -4.21 -14.44 -5.18
CA LEU A 124 -5.30 -13.44 -5.29
C LEU A 124 -6.11 -13.32 -4.00
N PHE A 125 -6.45 -14.44 -3.36
CA PHE A 125 -7.16 -14.43 -2.07
C PHE A 125 -6.33 -13.68 -1.01
N GLN A 126 -5.01 -13.86 -1.05
CA GLN A 126 -4.08 -13.29 -0.08
C GLN A 126 -3.85 -11.78 -0.27
N ALA A 127 -4.22 -11.22 -1.42
CA ALA A 127 -4.33 -9.76 -1.57
C ALA A 127 -5.22 -9.14 -0.47
N GLY A 128 -6.25 -9.87 -0.02
CA GLY A 128 -7.13 -9.47 1.07
C GLY A 128 -6.72 -9.94 2.48
N LYS A 129 -5.68 -10.77 2.64
CA LYS A 129 -5.22 -11.30 3.94
C LYS A 129 -3.97 -10.58 4.43
N TYR A 130 -3.00 -10.45 3.55
CA TYR A 130 -1.69 -9.87 3.81
C TYR A 130 -1.60 -8.61 2.96
N PRO A 131 -2.11 -7.47 3.48
CA PRO A 131 -1.60 -6.22 2.99
C PRO A 131 -0.15 -6.21 3.40
N VAL A 132 0.71 -6.43 2.43
CA VAL A 132 2.12 -6.16 2.54
C VAL A 132 2.24 -4.76 3.15
N GLY A 133 2.55 -4.76 4.46
CA GLY A 133 2.68 -3.70 5.48
C GLY A 133 1.80 -2.44 5.49
N CYS A 134 0.51 -2.50 5.15
CA CYS A 134 -0.46 -1.53 5.66
C CYS A 134 -1.87 -2.11 5.50
N GLY A 135 -2.44 -2.69 6.57
CA GLY A 135 -3.84 -3.12 6.71
C GLY A 135 -4.75 -2.61 5.61
N SER A 136 -4.96 -3.39 4.55
CA SER A 136 -5.80 -3.02 3.41
C SER A 136 -7.18 -2.63 3.94
N CYS A 137 -7.84 -1.66 3.31
CA CYS A 137 -9.27 -1.40 3.57
C CYS A 137 -10.15 -2.62 3.25
N GLN A 138 -9.53 -3.63 2.63
CA GLN A 138 -10.04 -4.92 2.28
C GLN A 138 -9.33 -5.98 3.13
N ASN A 139 -9.97 -6.46 4.19
CA ASN A 139 -9.49 -7.51 5.07
C ASN A 139 -10.62 -8.53 5.29
N TYR A 140 -10.43 -9.77 4.85
CA TYR A 140 -11.43 -10.83 5.06
C TYR A 140 -11.27 -11.57 6.40
N GLU A 141 -10.13 -11.45 7.07
CA GLU A 141 -9.92 -11.96 8.45
C GLU A 141 -10.43 -10.98 9.51
N GLY A 142 -10.64 -9.72 9.14
CA GLY A 142 -11.30 -8.70 9.96
C GLY A 142 -12.82 -8.83 9.99
N SER A 143 -13.51 -7.84 10.57
CA SER A 143 -14.98 -7.81 10.54
C SER A 143 -15.50 -7.87 9.10
N PRO A 144 -16.63 -8.56 8.82
CA PRO A 144 -17.17 -8.72 7.47
C PRO A 144 -17.34 -7.40 6.68
N GLU A 145 -17.56 -6.28 7.38
CA GLU A 145 -17.65 -4.93 6.83
C GLU A 145 -16.37 -4.46 6.10
N TRP A 146 -15.22 -5.03 6.47
CA TRP A 146 -13.91 -4.78 5.87
C TRP A 146 -13.60 -5.74 4.73
N ASN A 147 -14.45 -6.72 4.44
CA ASN A 147 -14.21 -7.61 3.30
C ASN A 147 -14.29 -6.85 1.97
N LYS A 148 -15.11 -5.78 1.87
CA LYS A 148 -15.25 -4.92 0.68
C LYS A 148 -15.28 -5.70 -0.65
N ALA A 149 -16.05 -6.79 -0.70
CA ALA A 149 -16.19 -7.62 -1.90
C ALA A 149 -14.88 -8.20 -2.47
N LEU A 150 -13.91 -8.56 -1.60
CA LEU A 150 -12.64 -9.19 -1.96
C LEU A 150 -12.78 -10.46 -2.79
N ALA A 151 -13.88 -11.19 -2.63
CA ALA A 151 -14.16 -12.37 -3.44
C ALA A 151 -14.21 -12.06 -4.95
N GLY A 152 -14.49 -10.80 -5.34
CA GLY A 152 -14.38 -10.34 -6.72
C GLY A 152 -12.98 -10.56 -7.30
N TYR A 153 -11.92 -10.30 -6.52
CA TYR A 153 -10.54 -10.44 -7.00
C TYR A 153 -10.17 -11.88 -7.40
N VAL A 154 -10.79 -12.86 -6.76
CA VAL A 154 -10.58 -14.28 -7.09
C VAL A 154 -11.56 -14.77 -8.14
N ALA A 155 -12.81 -14.29 -8.12
CA ALA A 155 -13.85 -14.72 -9.04
C ALA A 155 -13.67 -14.19 -10.48
N ASP A 156 -12.95 -13.07 -10.62
CA ASP A 156 -12.88 -12.31 -11.87
C ASP A 156 -11.64 -12.60 -12.69
N ALA A 157 -11.85 -13.20 -13.87
CA ALA A 157 -10.76 -13.53 -14.79
C ALA A 157 -10.02 -12.30 -15.36
N HIS A 158 -10.64 -11.12 -15.36
CA HIS A 158 -10.00 -9.88 -15.78
C HIS A 158 -9.10 -9.28 -14.71
N ILE A 159 -9.09 -9.81 -13.49
CA ILE A 159 -8.24 -9.33 -12.40
C ILE A 159 -6.98 -10.19 -12.32
N LYS A 160 -5.84 -9.53 -12.10
CA LYS A 160 -4.53 -10.12 -11.82
C LYS A 160 -3.87 -9.35 -10.68
N VAL A 161 -2.94 -9.97 -9.96
CA VAL A 161 -2.12 -9.25 -8.99
C VAL A 161 -0.67 -9.29 -9.44
N VAL A 162 0.00 -8.17 -9.25
CA VAL A 162 1.44 -8.07 -9.38
C VAL A 162 2.04 -7.94 -7.99
N TYR A 163 3.08 -8.69 -7.70
CA TYR A 163 3.83 -8.64 -6.45
C TYR A 163 5.29 -8.23 -6.70
N ILE A 164 5.85 -7.45 -5.80
CA ILE A 164 7.29 -7.34 -5.59
C ILE A 164 7.65 -8.25 -4.42
N VAL A 165 8.65 -9.11 -4.63
CA VAL A 165 9.14 -10.10 -3.68
C VAL A 165 10.60 -9.79 -3.35
N ASP A 166 10.94 -9.77 -2.06
CA ASP A 166 12.33 -9.72 -1.61
C ASP A 166 12.88 -11.14 -1.49
N LEU A 167 13.68 -11.55 -2.47
CA LEU A 167 14.28 -12.88 -2.54
C LEU A 167 15.15 -13.20 -1.32
N ASN A 168 15.65 -12.18 -0.61
CA ASN A 168 16.42 -12.40 0.61
C ASN A 168 15.57 -12.97 1.75
N LYS A 169 14.23 -12.82 1.70
CA LYS A 169 13.29 -13.34 2.69
C LYS A 169 12.90 -14.80 2.45
N LEU A 170 13.24 -15.36 1.29
CA LEU A 170 12.96 -16.76 0.98
C LEU A 170 13.87 -17.72 1.78
N PRO A 171 13.42 -18.95 2.06
CA PRO A 171 14.25 -20.00 2.66
C PRO A 171 15.55 -20.24 1.90
N ASP A 172 16.63 -20.61 2.61
CA ASP A 172 17.96 -20.84 2.04
C ASP A 172 17.96 -21.79 0.84
N SER A 173 17.20 -22.88 0.92
CA SER A 173 17.07 -23.86 -0.16
C SER A 173 16.55 -23.22 -1.46
N LEU A 174 15.55 -22.34 -1.36
CA LEU A 174 14.97 -21.65 -2.51
C LEU A 174 15.92 -20.57 -3.04
N ARG A 175 16.63 -19.87 -2.15
CA ARG A 175 17.64 -18.88 -2.56
C ARG A 175 18.77 -19.52 -3.35
N SER A 176 19.28 -20.68 -2.90
CA SER A 176 20.29 -21.45 -3.63
C SER A 176 19.77 -21.96 -4.98
N GLU A 177 18.50 -22.36 -5.06
CA GLU A 177 17.91 -22.80 -6.33
C GLU A 177 17.78 -21.64 -7.33
N ILE A 178 17.33 -20.47 -6.87
CA ILE A 178 17.25 -19.25 -7.67
C ILE A 178 18.65 -18.82 -8.16
N GLU A 179 19.69 -18.94 -7.34
CA GLU A 179 21.06 -18.64 -7.75
C GLU A 179 21.59 -19.60 -8.82
N SER A 180 21.15 -20.86 -8.78
CA SER A 180 21.56 -21.88 -9.74
C SER A 180 20.82 -21.79 -11.08
N LYS A 181 19.52 -21.49 -11.07
CA LYS A 181 18.63 -21.61 -12.24
C LYS A 181 18.07 -20.28 -12.74
N GLY A 182 18.16 -19.22 -11.92
CA GLY A 182 17.46 -17.97 -12.17
C GLY A 182 16.02 -18.01 -11.65
N PHE A 183 15.51 -16.83 -11.28
CA PHE A 183 14.19 -16.70 -10.65
C PHE A 183 13.06 -17.11 -11.60
N GLU A 184 13.17 -16.76 -12.88
CA GLU A 184 12.13 -17.01 -13.88
C GLU A 184 11.86 -18.50 -14.11
N GLU A 185 12.89 -19.34 -14.00
CA GLU A 185 12.76 -20.79 -14.15
C GLU A 185 12.08 -21.47 -12.96
N VAL A 186 12.19 -20.88 -11.76
CA VAL A 186 11.78 -21.55 -10.51
C VAL A 186 10.54 -20.94 -9.88
N LYS A 187 10.13 -19.72 -10.29
CA LYS A 187 9.03 -18.97 -9.66
C LYS A 187 7.73 -19.77 -9.55
N GLU A 188 7.43 -20.61 -10.54
CA GLU A 188 6.20 -21.43 -10.58
C GLU A 188 6.27 -22.65 -9.64
N THR A 189 7.47 -23.01 -9.18
CA THR A 189 7.70 -24.13 -8.24
C THR A 189 7.84 -23.69 -6.79
N ILE A 190 8.08 -22.40 -6.54
CA ILE A 190 8.16 -21.85 -5.18
C ILE A 190 6.77 -21.94 -4.55
N PRO A 191 6.64 -22.48 -3.32
CA PRO A 191 5.37 -22.49 -2.61
C PRO A 191 4.79 -21.06 -2.52
N HIS A 192 3.52 -20.88 -2.92
CA HIS A 192 2.88 -19.56 -2.92
C HIS A 192 2.98 -18.86 -1.54
N GLN A 193 2.92 -19.61 -0.44
CA GLN A 193 3.04 -19.06 0.91
C GLN A 193 4.40 -18.38 1.13
N ASP A 194 5.49 -18.98 0.67
CA ASP A 194 6.83 -18.39 0.78
C ASP A 194 6.96 -17.11 -0.05
N LEU A 195 6.39 -17.10 -1.27
CA LEU A 195 6.33 -15.89 -2.12
C LEU A 195 5.54 -14.76 -1.47
N LEU A 196 4.43 -15.11 -0.82
CA LEU A 196 3.56 -14.14 -0.15
C LEU A 196 4.24 -13.54 1.09
N GLU A 197 4.90 -14.36 1.90
CA GLU A 197 5.66 -13.89 3.08
C GLU A 197 6.87 -13.03 2.68
N ALA A 198 7.49 -13.34 1.55
CA ALA A 198 8.58 -12.56 0.99
C ALA A 198 8.12 -11.29 0.25
N SER A 199 6.82 -11.08 0.04
CA SER A 199 6.31 -9.91 -0.68
C SER A 199 6.48 -8.60 0.10
N ILE A 200 6.90 -7.54 -0.59
CA ILE A 200 7.13 -6.19 -0.03
C ILE A 200 6.30 -5.07 -0.69
N ALA A 201 5.67 -5.36 -1.83
CA ALA A 201 4.64 -4.51 -2.41
C ALA A 201 3.73 -5.32 -3.34
N ARG A 202 2.53 -4.80 -3.62
CA ARG A 202 1.61 -5.36 -4.62
C ARG A 202 0.82 -4.28 -5.35
N ALA A 203 0.35 -4.60 -6.55
CA ALA A 203 -0.66 -3.82 -7.27
C ALA A 203 -1.68 -4.76 -7.88
N ILE A 204 -2.96 -4.39 -7.84
CA ILE A 204 -4.00 -5.08 -8.61
C ILE A 204 -3.98 -4.54 -10.03
N THR A 205 -4.17 -5.42 -11.00
CA THR A 205 -4.32 -5.02 -12.41
C THR A 205 -5.60 -5.60 -12.98
N LYS A 206 -6.23 -4.85 -13.88
CA LYS A 206 -7.52 -5.18 -14.48
C LYS A 206 -7.41 -5.05 -16.00
N ILE A 207 -7.77 -6.12 -16.70
CA ILE A 207 -7.98 -6.06 -18.14
C ILE A 207 -9.29 -5.30 -18.37
N ALA A 208 -9.17 -4.14 -19.01
CA ALA A 208 -10.24 -3.20 -19.24
C ALA A 208 -10.23 -2.72 -20.70
N LYS A 209 -11.09 -1.77 -21.04
CA LYS A 209 -11.11 -1.16 -22.38
C LYS A 209 -11.24 0.34 -22.28
N VAL A 210 -10.61 1.08 -23.19
CA VAL A 210 -10.92 2.51 -23.37
C VAL A 210 -12.39 2.63 -23.79
N SER A 211 -13.14 3.49 -23.11
CA SER A 211 -14.61 3.53 -23.23
C SER A 211 -15.07 3.96 -24.62
N GLU A 212 -14.35 4.89 -25.24
CA GLU A 212 -14.69 5.43 -26.56
C GLU A 212 -14.24 4.51 -27.70
N SER A 213 -12.98 4.05 -27.66
CA SER A 213 -12.39 3.27 -28.77
C SER A 213 -12.54 1.76 -28.61
N SER A 214 -12.96 1.28 -27.44
CA SER A 214 -12.97 -0.14 -27.07
C SER A 214 -11.60 -0.84 -27.16
N GLU A 215 -10.50 -0.07 -27.22
CA GLU A 215 -9.13 -0.59 -27.24
C GLU A 215 -8.82 -1.30 -25.91
N PRO A 216 -8.26 -2.53 -25.92
CA PRO A 216 -7.90 -3.23 -24.71
C PRO A 216 -6.77 -2.50 -23.96
N THR A 217 -6.93 -2.41 -22.64
CA THR A 217 -5.94 -1.78 -21.75
C THR A 217 -5.76 -2.60 -20.48
N LEU A 218 -4.56 -2.54 -19.90
CA LEU A 218 -4.29 -3.02 -18.56
C LEU A 218 -4.31 -1.82 -17.61
N PHE A 219 -5.37 -1.73 -16.81
CA PHE A 219 -5.49 -0.75 -15.74
C PHE A 219 -4.74 -1.24 -14.50
N ILE A 220 -3.94 -0.37 -13.89
CA ILE A 220 -3.19 -0.67 -12.67
C ILE A 220 -3.81 0.15 -11.54
N GLU A 221 -4.25 -0.54 -10.48
CA GLU A 221 -4.65 0.10 -9.23
C GLU A 221 -3.44 0.69 -8.49
N PRO A 222 -3.62 1.49 -7.43
CA PRO A 222 -2.52 2.03 -6.65
C PRO A 222 -1.59 0.92 -6.14
N THR A 223 -0.30 1.22 -6.05
CA THR A 223 0.66 0.28 -5.48
C THR A 223 0.58 0.31 -3.96
N TYR A 224 0.36 -0.84 -3.34
CA TYR A 224 0.38 -0.99 -1.89
C TYR A 224 1.74 -1.56 -1.47
N SER A 225 2.51 -0.76 -0.75
CA SER A 225 3.78 -1.18 -0.16
C SER A 225 3.64 -1.47 1.32
N SER A 226 4.65 -2.16 1.87
CA SER A 226 4.71 -2.44 3.31
C SER A 226 4.90 -1.24 4.23
N ILE A 227 4.97 -0.03 3.68
CA ILE A 227 5.35 1.16 4.46
C ILE A 227 4.31 2.27 4.29
N ASN A 228 3.61 2.34 3.15
CA ASN A 228 2.62 3.38 2.88
C ASN A 228 1.71 3.03 1.68
N LYS A 229 0.39 3.26 1.83
CA LYS A 229 -0.64 3.12 0.77
C LYS A 229 -0.61 4.24 -0.29
N GLY A 230 0.09 5.34 -0.01
CA GLY A 230 0.21 6.50 -0.91
C GLY A 230 1.65 6.75 -1.38
N ASP A 231 2.56 5.79 -1.21
CA ASP A 231 3.92 5.92 -1.74
C ASP A 231 3.96 5.57 -3.23
N LEU A 232 3.74 6.60 -4.04
CA LEU A 232 3.79 6.52 -5.50
C LEU A 232 5.21 6.26 -6.05
N THR A 233 6.25 6.26 -5.20
CA THR A 233 7.61 5.98 -5.69
C THR A 233 7.74 4.55 -6.21
N MET A 234 6.91 3.63 -5.72
CA MET A 234 6.88 2.25 -6.19
C MET A 234 6.15 2.09 -7.53
N ASP A 235 5.26 3.01 -7.90
CA ASP A 235 4.50 2.92 -9.14
C ASP A 235 5.40 2.80 -10.37
N LYS A 236 6.55 3.49 -10.36
CA LYS A 236 7.52 3.43 -11.46
C LYS A 236 7.97 1.99 -11.75
N TYR A 237 8.27 1.21 -10.71
CA TYR A 237 8.72 -0.18 -10.89
C TYR A 237 7.62 -1.06 -11.48
N PHE A 238 6.39 -0.93 -10.96
CA PHE A 238 5.25 -1.67 -11.49
C PHE A 238 4.93 -1.28 -12.93
N ASN A 239 5.02 0.01 -13.28
CA ASN A 239 4.77 0.49 -14.63
C ASN A 239 5.76 -0.11 -15.62
N ILE A 240 7.06 -0.01 -15.32
CA ILE A 240 8.12 -0.54 -16.19
C ILE A 240 7.98 -2.06 -16.32
N PHE A 241 7.80 -2.76 -15.20
CA PHE A 241 7.66 -4.21 -15.22
C PHE A 241 6.45 -4.67 -16.01
N LEU A 242 5.28 -4.09 -15.76
CA LEU A 242 4.06 -4.42 -16.48
C LEU A 242 4.12 -4.00 -17.95
N GLU A 243 4.88 -2.97 -18.29
CA GLU A 243 5.08 -2.57 -19.66
C GLU A 243 5.83 -3.67 -20.42
N LEU A 244 7.00 -4.04 -19.91
CA LEU A 244 7.89 -5.02 -20.54
C LEU A 244 7.31 -6.43 -20.53
N MET A 245 6.65 -6.84 -19.43
CA MET A 245 6.23 -8.23 -19.23
C MET A 245 4.79 -8.52 -19.62
N ALA A 246 3.94 -7.51 -19.76
CA ALA A 246 2.53 -7.70 -20.10
C ALA A 246 2.07 -6.80 -21.25
N SER A 247 2.24 -5.49 -21.13
CA SER A 247 1.70 -4.51 -22.07
C SER A 247 2.27 -4.67 -23.48
N GLU A 248 3.59 -4.66 -23.62
CA GLU A 248 4.29 -4.77 -24.89
C GLU A 248 4.11 -6.15 -25.53
N PRO A 249 4.31 -7.29 -24.81
CA PRO A 249 4.06 -8.62 -25.36
C PRO A 249 2.61 -8.83 -25.82
N MET A 250 1.63 -8.28 -25.10
CA MET A 250 0.20 -8.43 -25.45
C MET A 250 -0.30 -7.39 -26.46
N GLY A 251 0.49 -6.35 -26.75
CA GLY A 251 0.05 -5.24 -27.60
C GLY A 251 -1.11 -4.43 -27.01
N ILE A 252 -1.18 -4.29 -25.69
CA ILE A 252 -2.20 -3.50 -24.99
C ILE A 252 -1.59 -2.23 -24.40
N ARG A 253 -2.43 -1.24 -24.05
CA ARG A 253 -1.97 0.00 -23.37
C ARG A 253 -2.01 -0.14 -21.85
N LEU A 254 -1.07 0.47 -21.16
CA LEU A 254 -1.12 0.62 -19.69
C LEU A 254 -1.84 1.90 -19.28
N THR A 255 -2.68 1.77 -18.27
CA THR A 255 -3.40 2.90 -17.66
C THR A 255 -3.33 2.84 -16.14
N ARG A 256 -3.47 4.00 -15.50
CA ARG A 256 -3.64 4.16 -14.04
C ARG A 256 -4.74 5.18 -13.77
N GLY A 257 -5.29 5.16 -12.56
CA GLY A 257 -6.32 6.10 -12.13
C GLY A 257 -5.90 7.57 -12.24
N GLY A 258 -6.89 8.43 -12.51
CA GLY A 258 -6.77 9.87 -12.70
C GLY A 258 -6.35 10.24 -14.14
N GLY A 259 -6.75 11.41 -14.63
CA GLY A 259 -6.52 11.84 -16.02
C GLY A 259 -7.80 12.30 -16.71
N SER A 260 -7.82 12.25 -18.04
CA SER A 260 -9.00 12.59 -18.86
C SER A 260 -9.55 11.42 -19.67
N GLU A 261 -8.83 10.29 -19.72
CA GLU A 261 -9.27 9.12 -20.46
C GLU A 261 -10.30 8.35 -19.65
N MET A 262 -11.25 7.71 -20.31
CA MET A 262 -12.26 6.91 -19.63
C MET A 262 -12.02 5.43 -19.90
N VAL A 263 -11.75 4.65 -18.86
CA VAL A 263 -11.55 3.19 -18.96
C VAL A 263 -12.77 2.48 -18.40
N ARG A 264 -13.32 1.55 -19.17
CA ARG A 264 -14.45 0.70 -18.81
C ARG A 264 -13.98 -0.66 -18.31
N VAL A 265 -14.37 -0.99 -17.09
CA VAL A 265 -14.14 -2.30 -16.47
C VAL A 265 -15.39 -3.17 -16.63
N PRO A 266 -15.25 -4.46 -16.98
CA PRO A 266 -16.38 -5.38 -17.07
C PRO A 266 -17.04 -5.61 -15.71
N LYS A 267 -18.28 -6.10 -15.77
CA LYS A 267 -19.02 -6.51 -14.57
C LYS A 267 -18.31 -7.68 -13.88
N SER A 268 -18.26 -7.64 -12.55
CA SER A 268 -17.79 -8.74 -11.71
C SER A 268 -18.70 -9.98 -11.81
N ARG A 269 -18.07 -11.16 -11.79
CA ARG A 269 -18.70 -12.49 -11.65
C ARG A 269 -19.10 -12.76 -10.19
N ASN A 270 -18.53 -12.04 -9.23
CA ASN A 270 -18.99 -12.09 -7.84
C ASN A 270 -20.32 -11.33 -7.70
N PRO A 271 -21.40 -11.96 -7.18
CA PRO A 271 -22.68 -11.28 -6.97
C PRO A 271 -22.59 -10.04 -6.07
N SER A 272 -21.66 -10.05 -5.12
CA SER A 272 -21.41 -8.91 -4.22
C SER A 272 -20.57 -7.81 -4.87
N GLY A 273 -20.15 -7.98 -6.13
CA GLY A 273 -19.34 -7.03 -6.88
C GLY A 273 -17.83 -7.19 -6.67
N GLN A 274 -17.10 -6.21 -7.17
CA GLN A 274 -15.66 -6.03 -6.95
C GLN A 274 -15.43 -4.63 -6.39
N TYR A 275 -14.43 -4.47 -5.53
CA TYR A 275 -14.06 -3.14 -5.05
C TYR A 275 -13.10 -2.45 -6.01
N GLU A 276 -13.19 -1.12 -6.04
CA GLU A 276 -12.44 -0.25 -6.92
C GLU A 276 -11.84 0.92 -6.13
N ASP A 277 -10.51 1.02 -6.19
CA ASP A 277 -9.72 2.02 -5.46
C ASP A 277 -9.19 3.15 -6.35
N CYS A 278 -9.29 3.01 -7.69
CA CYS A 278 -8.94 3.99 -8.71
C CYS A 278 -7.52 4.59 -8.56
N ALA A 279 -7.38 5.84 -8.10
CA ALA A 279 -6.13 6.59 -8.15
C ALA A 279 -5.32 6.63 -6.84
N ALA A 280 -5.98 6.59 -5.66
CA ALA A 280 -5.27 6.82 -4.39
C ALA A 280 -5.89 6.20 -3.13
N GLY A 281 -6.72 5.16 -3.24
CA GLY A 281 -6.98 4.33 -2.06
C GLY A 281 -8.06 4.81 -1.09
N ASN A 282 -8.81 5.87 -1.42
CA ASN A 282 -9.73 6.50 -0.50
C ASN A 282 -10.86 7.28 -1.19
N ALA A 283 -12.00 7.37 -0.49
CA ALA A 283 -13.21 8.06 -0.96
C ALA A 283 -13.01 9.55 -1.29
N GLY A 284 -11.92 10.16 -0.81
CA GLY A 284 -11.57 11.56 -1.10
C GLY A 284 -10.89 11.79 -2.46
N HIS A 285 -10.47 10.73 -3.16
CA HIS A 285 -9.70 10.82 -4.42
C HIS A 285 -10.21 9.83 -5.47
N GLU A 286 -11.53 9.83 -5.72
CA GLU A 286 -12.18 9.03 -6.78
C GLU A 286 -12.24 7.51 -6.55
N GLY A 287 -11.99 7.01 -5.33
CA GLY A 287 -12.29 5.62 -4.99
C GLY A 287 -13.77 5.32 -5.22
N MET A 288 -14.09 4.33 -6.06
CA MET A 288 -15.47 4.06 -6.48
C MET A 288 -16.20 3.06 -5.58
N GLY A 289 -15.51 2.44 -4.62
CA GLY A 289 -16.12 1.48 -3.71
C GLY A 289 -16.53 0.19 -4.42
N ILE A 290 -17.62 -0.43 -3.98
CA ILE A 290 -18.08 -1.72 -4.52
C ILE A 290 -18.88 -1.51 -5.80
N GLN A 291 -18.45 -2.17 -6.87
CA GLN A 291 -19.04 -2.13 -8.20
C GLN A 291 -19.66 -3.49 -8.57
N THR A 292 -20.98 -3.51 -8.80
CA THR A 292 -21.75 -4.72 -9.13
C THR A 292 -22.11 -4.85 -10.62
N SER A 293 -21.89 -3.78 -11.38
CA SER A 293 -22.14 -3.70 -12.83
C SER A 293 -20.84 -3.30 -13.55
N SER A 294 -20.86 -3.23 -14.88
CA SER A 294 -19.75 -2.59 -15.58
C SER A 294 -19.73 -1.10 -15.24
N TYR A 295 -18.55 -0.52 -15.09
CA TYR A 295 -18.37 0.89 -14.75
C TYR A 295 -17.23 1.49 -15.55
N THR A 296 -17.18 2.81 -15.57
CA THR A 296 -16.13 3.60 -16.20
C THR A 296 -15.44 4.44 -15.16
N MET A 297 -14.12 4.59 -15.29
CA MET A 297 -13.32 5.43 -14.41
C MET A 297 -12.36 6.29 -15.20
N SER A 298 -11.99 7.43 -14.61
CA SER A 298 -10.95 8.29 -15.17
C SER A 298 -9.59 7.63 -15.05
N ALA A 299 -8.82 7.72 -16.12
CA ALA A 299 -7.49 7.17 -16.23
C ALA A 299 -6.57 8.05 -17.07
N ARG A 300 -5.27 7.77 -16.94
CA ARG A 300 -4.20 8.31 -17.75
C ARG A 300 -3.47 7.16 -18.38
N PHE A 301 -3.09 7.34 -19.64
CA PHE A 301 -2.12 6.45 -20.26
C PHE A 301 -0.77 6.61 -19.56
N ILE A 302 -0.11 5.47 -19.39
CA ILE A 302 1.28 5.45 -18.98
C ILE A 302 2.08 5.48 -20.28
N ASP A 303 2.79 6.58 -20.51
CA ASP A 303 3.65 6.71 -21.68
C ASP A 303 4.66 5.58 -21.71
N LYS A 304 4.97 5.10 -22.91
CA LYS A 304 5.95 4.04 -23.09
C LYS A 304 7.27 4.43 -22.43
N PHE A 305 7.77 3.60 -21.54
CA PHE A 305 9.02 3.83 -20.86
C PHE A 305 10.15 3.81 -21.87
N THR A 306 10.67 4.99 -22.17
CA THR A 306 11.87 5.15 -23.00
C THR A 306 13.04 5.40 -22.05
N PRO A 307 13.99 4.45 -21.89
CA PRO A 307 15.12 4.63 -20.99
C PRO A 307 16.07 5.70 -21.54
N VAL A 308 15.97 6.91 -20.99
CA VAL A 308 16.77 8.08 -21.41
C VAL A 308 18.02 8.28 -20.54
N THR A 309 18.09 7.65 -19.36
CA THR A 309 19.26 7.70 -18.47
C THR A 309 19.95 6.35 -18.35
N ASP A 310 21.23 6.34 -17.98
CA ASP A 310 21.96 5.10 -17.69
C ASP A 310 21.38 4.33 -16.48
N ALA A 311 20.74 5.04 -15.54
CA ALA A 311 20.03 4.40 -14.42
C ALA A 311 18.76 3.67 -14.90
N ASP A 312 18.03 4.27 -15.85
CA ASP A 312 16.86 3.66 -16.47
C ASP A 312 17.23 2.44 -17.33
N ARG A 313 18.32 2.52 -18.10
CA ARG A 313 18.84 1.38 -18.88
C ARG A 313 19.21 0.20 -18.00
N LYS A 314 19.97 0.46 -16.92
CA LYS A 314 20.32 -0.57 -15.92
C LYS A 314 19.11 -1.14 -15.20
N LEU A 315 18.04 -0.38 -15.05
CA LEU A 315 16.79 -0.87 -14.49
C LEU A 315 16.07 -1.80 -15.46
N VAL A 316 16.04 -1.46 -16.75
CA VAL A 316 15.48 -2.32 -17.80
C VAL A 316 16.22 -3.63 -17.90
N GLU A 317 17.55 -3.61 -18.04
CA GLU A 317 18.40 -4.83 -18.09
C GLU A 317 18.10 -5.77 -16.91
N ARG A 318 18.03 -5.22 -15.69
CA ARG A 318 17.70 -5.99 -14.48
C ARG A 318 16.31 -6.61 -14.48
N ILE A 319 15.35 -5.96 -15.14
CA ILE A 319 13.95 -6.42 -15.18
C ILE A 319 13.74 -7.42 -16.32
N SER A 320 14.37 -7.21 -17.48
CA SER A 320 14.24 -8.08 -18.65
C SER A 320 15.04 -9.38 -18.55
N GLY A 321 16.00 -9.46 -17.62
CA GLY A 321 16.83 -10.66 -17.45
C GLY A 321 17.93 -10.81 -18.52
N GLU A 322 18.26 -9.71 -19.22
CA GLU A 322 19.43 -9.58 -20.11
C GLU A 322 20.62 -8.98 -19.35
#